data_AF-A0A1Q7I0C6-F1
#
_entry.id   AF-A0A1Q7I0C6-F1
#
_cell.length_a   1.000
_cell.length_b   1.000
_cell.length_c   1.000
_cell.angle_alpha   90.00
_cell.angle_beta   90.00
_cell.angle_gamma   90.00
#
_symmetry.space_group_name_H-M   'P 1'
#
loop_
_entity.id
_entity.type
_entity.pdbx_description
1 polymer ?
#
loop_
_entity_poly.entity_id
_entity_poly.type
_entity_poly.pdbx_seq_one_letter_code
_entity_poly.pdbx_strand_id
1 'polypeptide(L)'
;MRSYREPSVGPRLLLALVLGVVLGIVVTASATGGTGRAISSLAVLSTPTPTPVPSDPFWVVRAKKPAAPTGPRHIGIQAGHWQTDTVPEELANLRVLGGAVWSNITEQDYVLGIAQKVVAKLQAKGYVVDLLPTTIPAGYVADAFVAIHADGDETGTARGFKIAHGDRRTPYDEALLQVLAEEYWKSTDLPVDPNLTPGMLEYYAWRWERFQTTVSPYTPAVIIETGFISSAADRAVLFLHPDKVVDGIVNGVERFLREVPRDAVFRDDLVFPRATPAPSTP
;
A
#
# COMPACT_ATOMS: atom_id res chain seq x y z
N MET A 1 17.41 1.60 40.75
CA MET A 1 16.53 2.78 40.65
C MET A 1 17.08 3.69 39.56
N ARG A 2 16.44 3.72 38.38
CA ARG A 2 16.77 4.67 37.31
C ARG A 2 15.47 5.35 36.90
N SER A 3 15.44 6.65 37.11
CA SER A 3 14.28 7.54 37.00
C SER A 3 13.89 7.75 35.53
N TYR A 4 12.60 7.58 35.25
CA TYR A 4 11.94 8.01 34.02
C TYR A 4 11.77 9.54 34.04
N ARG A 5 11.96 10.20 32.90
CA ARG A 5 11.60 11.62 32.69
C ARG A 5 10.91 11.75 31.34
N GLU A 6 9.66 12.15 31.36
CA GLU A 6 8.89 12.60 30.19
C GLU A 6 9.42 13.93 29.63
N PRO A 7 9.27 14.20 28.33
CA PRO A 7 9.37 15.55 27.79
C PRO A 7 7.98 16.17 27.56
N SER A 8 7.83 17.38 28.10
CA SER A 8 6.69 18.27 27.95
C SER A 8 6.67 18.99 26.59
N VAL A 9 5.45 19.30 26.14
CA VAL A 9 5.15 20.09 24.94
C VAL A 9 5.18 21.58 25.27
N GLY A 10 5.82 22.38 24.42
CA GLY A 10 5.84 23.85 24.45
C GLY A 10 5.68 24.46 23.04
N PRO A 11 5.31 25.76 22.92
CA PRO A 11 4.26 26.20 22.00
C PRO A 11 4.72 26.61 20.60
N ARG A 12 3.78 26.51 19.66
CA ARG A 12 3.85 26.98 18.27
C ARG A 12 3.79 28.51 18.20
N LEU A 13 4.69 29.11 17.42
CA LEU A 13 4.63 30.52 17.02
C LEU A 13 4.32 30.61 15.52
N LEU A 14 3.23 31.31 15.19
CA LEU A 14 2.86 31.74 13.84
C LEU A 14 3.79 32.87 13.39
N LEU A 15 4.14 32.92 12.09
CA LEU A 15 4.46 34.19 11.44
C LEU A 15 4.05 34.18 9.96
N ALA A 16 3.29 35.22 9.59
CA ALA A 16 2.88 35.57 8.24
C ALA A 16 3.73 36.73 7.70
N LEU A 17 3.91 36.84 6.38
CA LEU A 17 3.93 38.07 5.54
C LEU A 17 4.32 37.69 4.09
N VAL A 18 3.56 37.95 3.02
CA VAL A 18 3.22 39.18 2.26
C VAL A 18 4.14 39.48 1.04
N LEU A 19 3.44 39.62 -0.10
CA LEU A 19 3.66 40.23 -1.43
C LEU A 19 5.00 40.86 -1.86
N GLY A 20 5.27 40.72 -3.17
CA GLY A 20 6.04 41.69 -3.98
C GLY A 20 5.77 41.54 -5.49
N VAL A 21 5.30 42.61 -6.13
CA VAL A 21 4.97 42.80 -7.57
C VAL A 21 6.13 43.49 -8.27
N VAL A 22 6.46 43.15 -9.54
CA VAL A 22 7.11 44.11 -10.47
C VAL A 22 6.71 43.92 -11.95
N LEU A 23 6.12 45.02 -12.45
CA LEU A 23 5.98 45.67 -13.76
C LEU A 23 6.76 45.20 -15.02
N GLY A 24 6.12 45.43 -16.19
CA GLY A 24 6.62 45.15 -17.54
C GLY A 24 7.21 46.33 -18.31
N ILE A 25 7.61 46.09 -19.57
CA ILE A 25 8.01 47.10 -20.55
C ILE A 25 7.53 46.66 -21.95
N VAL A 26 6.88 47.60 -22.65
CA VAL A 26 6.47 47.53 -24.07
C VAL A 26 7.44 48.39 -24.87
N VAL A 27 7.89 47.91 -26.04
CA VAL A 27 8.55 48.73 -27.06
C VAL A 27 7.90 48.47 -28.41
N THR A 28 7.46 49.54 -29.06
CA THR A 28 6.90 49.59 -30.41
C THR A 28 7.97 50.07 -31.40
N ALA A 29 7.98 49.52 -32.62
CA ALA A 29 8.49 50.22 -33.81
C ALA A 29 7.90 49.60 -35.09
N SER A 30 7.37 50.45 -35.96
CA SER A 30 6.94 50.15 -37.33
C SER A 30 7.92 50.80 -38.31
N ALA A 31 8.29 50.12 -39.41
CA ALA A 31 8.62 50.75 -40.68
C ALA A 31 8.64 49.74 -41.84
N THR A 32 8.23 50.27 -42.99
CA THR A 32 7.88 49.69 -44.29
C THR A 32 9.03 49.27 -45.20
N GLY A 33 8.77 48.27 -46.06
CA GLY A 33 9.11 48.30 -47.50
C GLY A 33 10.41 47.65 -47.98
N GLY A 34 10.30 46.67 -48.90
CA GLY A 34 11.44 46.22 -49.72
C GLY A 34 11.28 44.82 -50.33
N THR A 35 11.03 44.76 -51.63
CA THR A 35 10.90 43.55 -52.47
C THR A 35 12.23 42.81 -52.66
N GLY A 36 12.20 41.47 -52.66
CA GLY A 36 13.19 40.68 -53.39
C GLY A 36 13.58 39.32 -52.78
N ARG A 37 13.48 38.29 -53.64
CA ARG A 37 14.05 36.93 -53.56
C ARG A 37 13.37 35.91 -52.64
N ALA A 38 12.77 34.94 -53.30
CA ALA A 38 12.47 33.62 -52.77
C ALA A 38 13.73 33.00 -52.14
N ILE A 39 13.63 32.71 -50.84
CA ILE A 39 14.51 31.81 -50.11
C ILE A 39 13.64 30.67 -49.59
N SER A 40 14.03 29.46 -49.93
CA SER A 40 13.38 28.21 -49.56
C SER A 40 13.08 28.16 -48.07
N SER A 41 11.79 27.98 -47.74
CA SER A 41 11.33 27.75 -46.38
C SER A 41 11.78 26.36 -45.93
N LEU A 42 12.98 26.25 -45.37
CA LEU A 42 13.29 25.18 -44.42
C LEU A 42 12.51 25.51 -43.15
N ALA A 43 11.27 25.03 -43.08
CA ALA A 43 10.52 24.99 -41.84
C ALA A 43 11.28 24.06 -40.87
N VAL A 44 12.15 24.65 -40.06
CA VAL A 44 12.68 23.99 -38.86
C VAL A 44 11.45 23.74 -37.99
N LEU A 45 11.02 22.49 -37.89
CA LEU A 45 10.09 22.03 -36.87
C LEU A 45 10.72 22.33 -35.51
N SER A 46 10.42 23.51 -34.95
CA SER A 46 10.68 23.80 -33.55
C SER A 46 9.79 22.87 -32.75
N THR A 47 10.36 21.75 -32.28
CA THR A 47 9.73 20.95 -31.23
C THR A 47 9.46 21.88 -30.05
N PRO A 48 8.22 21.97 -29.53
CA PRO A 48 7.97 22.78 -28.36
C PRO A 48 8.88 22.30 -27.22
N THR A 49 9.69 23.20 -26.69
CA THR A 49 10.44 22.96 -25.45
C THR A 49 9.45 22.50 -24.39
N PRO A 50 9.63 21.32 -23.77
CA PRO A 50 8.71 20.87 -22.73
C PRO A 50 8.68 21.93 -21.63
N THR A 51 7.49 22.46 -21.35
CA THR A 51 7.29 23.34 -20.20
C THR A 51 7.77 22.59 -18.96
N PRO A 52 8.69 23.14 -18.14
CA PRO A 52 9.12 22.47 -16.93
C PRO A 52 7.88 22.27 -16.05
N VAL A 53 7.54 21.01 -15.79
CA VAL A 53 6.53 20.66 -14.80
C VAL A 53 7.05 21.22 -13.46
N PRO A 54 6.25 22.01 -12.71
CA PRO A 54 6.68 22.52 -11.42
C PRO A 54 7.19 21.37 -10.55
N SER A 55 8.45 21.44 -10.12
CA SER A 55 8.99 20.45 -9.18
C SER A 55 8.29 20.61 -7.84
N ASP A 56 7.88 19.50 -7.23
CA ASP A 56 7.29 19.51 -5.89
C ASP A 56 8.20 20.25 -4.89
N PRO A 57 7.63 20.98 -3.92
CA PRO A 57 8.42 21.54 -2.82
C PRO A 57 9.25 20.46 -2.13
N PHE A 58 10.47 20.79 -1.70
CA PHE A 58 11.39 19.79 -1.12
C PHE A 58 10.85 19.06 0.12
N TRP A 59 9.82 19.62 0.77
CA TRP A 59 9.16 19.10 1.97
C TRP A 59 7.95 18.21 1.69
N VAL A 60 7.59 17.92 0.43
CA VAL A 60 6.60 16.89 0.09
C VAL A 60 7.22 15.78 -0.74
N VAL A 61 6.53 14.64 -0.74
CA VAL A 61 6.73 13.54 -1.68
C VAL A 61 5.39 13.23 -2.31
N ARG A 62 5.32 13.27 -3.65
CA ARG A 62 4.15 12.86 -4.43
C ARG A 62 4.35 11.45 -4.94
N ALA A 63 3.39 10.58 -4.68
CA ALA A 63 3.39 9.27 -5.30
C ALA A 63 3.01 9.40 -6.78
N LYS A 64 3.78 8.75 -7.65
CA LYS A 64 3.48 8.68 -9.08
C LYS A 64 2.10 8.05 -9.30
N LYS A 65 1.17 8.81 -9.86
CA LYS A 65 -0.18 8.34 -10.16
C LYS A 65 -0.16 7.26 -11.23
N PRO A 66 -0.70 6.05 -10.97
CA PRO A 66 -0.81 5.01 -11.98
C PRO A 66 -2.02 5.24 -12.89
N ALA A 67 -2.06 4.55 -14.03
CA ALA A 67 -3.31 4.35 -14.75
C ALA A 67 -4.23 3.45 -13.92
N ALA A 68 -5.51 3.82 -13.79
CA ALA A 68 -6.48 2.97 -13.11
C ALA A 68 -6.67 1.65 -13.89
N PRO A 69 -6.85 0.50 -13.21
CA PRO A 69 -7.20 -0.75 -13.87
C PRO A 69 -8.46 -0.60 -14.73
N THR A 70 -8.54 -1.34 -15.84
CA THR A 70 -9.71 -1.39 -16.72
C THR A 70 -10.31 -2.80 -16.73
N GLY A 71 -11.57 -2.93 -17.15
CA GLY A 71 -12.27 -4.23 -17.13
C GLY A 71 -12.72 -4.64 -15.72
N PRO A 72 -12.91 -5.95 -15.48
CA PRO A 72 -13.33 -6.48 -14.18
C PRO A 72 -12.43 -6.01 -13.02
N ARG A 73 -12.94 -6.07 -11.80
CA ARG A 73 -12.19 -5.72 -10.59
C ARG A 73 -10.98 -6.65 -10.43
N HIS A 74 -9.81 -6.05 -10.23
CA HIS A 74 -8.51 -6.71 -10.13
C HIS A 74 -8.04 -6.72 -8.68
N ILE A 75 -7.67 -7.88 -8.16
CA ILE A 75 -7.37 -8.10 -6.74
C ILE A 75 -6.03 -8.82 -6.62
N GLY A 76 -5.15 -8.32 -5.75
CA GLY A 76 -3.94 -9.04 -5.35
C GLY A 76 -4.16 -9.79 -4.04
N ILE A 77 -3.92 -11.10 -4.03
CA ILE A 77 -3.92 -11.91 -2.81
C ILE A 77 -2.50 -12.44 -2.62
N GLN A 78 -1.84 -11.98 -1.57
CA GLN A 78 -0.50 -12.46 -1.23
C GLN A 78 -0.56 -13.54 -0.15
N ALA A 79 0.16 -14.63 -0.37
CA ALA A 79 0.42 -15.65 0.64
C ALA A 79 1.72 -15.30 1.39
N GLY A 80 1.61 -15.02 2.69
CA GLY A 80 2.75 -14.74 3.56
C GLY A 80 3.79 -15.86 3.53
N HIS A 81 5.06 -15.47 3.62
CA HIS A 81 6.23 -16.36 3.61
C HIS A 81 6.45 -17.20 2.33
N TRP A 82 5.51 -17.23 1.37
CA TRP A 82 5.63 -18.06 0.18
C TRP A 82 6.71 -17.57 -0.78
N GLN A 83 7.64 -18.47 -1.14
CA GLN A 83 8.80 -18.22 -2.02
C GLN A 83 9.77 -17.13 -1.51
N THR A 84 9.89 -17.02 -0.18
CA THR A 84 10.75 -16.01 0.46
C THR A 84 12.25 -16.25 0.19
N ASP A 85 12.64 -17.47 -0.18
CA ASP A 85 13.99 -17.83 -0.61
C ASP A 85 14.41 -17.17 -1.94
N THR A 86 13.43 -16.78 -2.77
CA THR A 86 13.66 -16.20 -4.11
C THR A 86 13.49 -14.68 -4.17
N VAL A 87 13.33 -14.01 -3.03
CA VAL A 87 13.12 -12.55 -3.00
C VAL A 87 14.32 -11.77 -3.56
N PRO A 88 14.07 -10.61 -4.20
CA PRO A 88 15.13 -9.75 -4.71
C PRO A 88 16.04 -9.24 -3.59
N GLU A 89 17.22 -8.74 -3.98
CA GLU A 89 18.25 -8.34 -3.01
C GLU A 89 17.80 -7.19 -2.09
N GLU A 90 16.92 -6.30 -2.55
CA GLU A 90 16.33 -5.26 -1.71
C GLU A 90 15.52 -5.81 -0.52
N LEU A 91 15.08 -7.08 -0.61
CA LEU A 91 14.34 -7.81 0.43
C LEU A 91 15.14 -8.98 1.02
N ALA A 92 16.47 -9.02 0.85
CA ALA A 92 17.30 -10.15 1.28
C ALA A 92 17.12 -10.55 2.76
N ASN A 93 16.80 -9.59 3.63
CA ASN A 93 16.52 -9.84 5.05
C ASN A 93 15.31 -10.74 5.28
N LEU A 94 14.36 -10.82 4.35
CA LEU A 94 13.19 -11.69 4.47
C LEU A 94 13.56 -13.16 4.34
N ARG A 95 14.64 -13.51 3.62
CA ARG A 95 15.08 -14.91 3.35
C ARG A 95 15.25 -15.76 4.62
N VAL A 96 15.54 -15.11 5.75
CA VAL A 96 15.77 -15.77 7.05
C VAL A 96 14.58 -15.62 8.01
N LEU A 97 13.54 -14.88 7.63
CA LEU A 97 12.33 -14.72 8.43
C LEU A 97 11.37 -15.87 8.12
N GLY A 98 11.41 -16.87 9.00
CA GLY A 98 10.40 -17.92 9.03
C GLY A 98 9.04 -17.39 9.48
N GLY A 99 8.00 -18.16 9.21
CA GLY A 99 6.67 -17.95 9.78
C GLY A 99 6.48 -18.75 11.07
N ALA A 100 5.33 -18.60 11.70
CA ALA A 100 4.94 -19.41 12.84
C ALA A 100 4.90 -20.91 12.47
N VAL A 101 5.11 -21.78 13.47
CA VAL A 101 4.98 -23.24 13.29
C VAL A 101 4.17 -23.85 14.42
N TRP A 102 3.26 -24.77 14.08
CA TRP A 102 2.60 -25.65 15.05
C TRP A 102 2.68 -27.10 14.58
N SER A 103 3.32 -27.96 15.38
CA SER A 103 3.61 -29.35 15.02
C SER A 103 4.34 -29.41 13.67
N ASN A 104 3.76 -30.07 12.65
CA ASN A 104 4.28 -30.15 11.28
C ASN A 104 3.61 -29.16 10.32
N ILE A 105 2.78 -28.24 10.81
CA ILE A 105 2.09 -27.23 10.00
C ILE A 105 2.86 -25.92 10.13
N THR A 106 3.35 -25.42 9.00
CA THR A 106 3.97 -24.11 8.90
C THR A 106 2.92 -23.04 8.58
N GLU A 107 3.15 -21.80 9.02
CA GLU A 107 2.36 -20.65 8.58
C GLU A 107 2.29 -20.59 7.06
N GLN A 108 3.44 -20.72 6.38
CA GLN A 108 3.53 -20.67 4.92
C GLN A 108 2.55 -21.63 4.24
N ASP A 109 2.56 -22.91 4.64
CA ASP A 109 1.69 -23.93 4.02
C ASP A 109 0.21 -23.63 4.28
N TYR A 110 -0.10 -23.22 5.50
CA TYR A 110 -1.46 -22.85 5.89
C TYR A 110 -1.97 -21.64 5.09
N VAL A 111 -1.23 -20.53 5.08
CA VAL A 111 -1.67 -19.28 4.42
C VAL A 111 -1.70 -19.42 2.91
N LEU A 112 -0.79 -20.20 2.31
CA LEU A 112 -0.83 -20.51 0.88
C LEU A 112 -2.11 -21.29 0.53
N GLY A 113 -2.49 -22.27 1.35
CA GLY A 113 -3.73 -23.03 1.18
C GLY A 113 -4.99 -22.17 1.32
N ILE A 114 -5.00 -21.20 2.23
CA ILE A 114 -6.10 -20.22 2.35
C ILE A 114 -6.12 -19.26 1.14
N ALA A 115 -4.97 -18.69 0.77
CA ALA A 115 -4.84 -17.76 -0.34
C ALA A 115 -5.33 -18.38 -1.66
N GLN A 116 -4.94 -19.63 -1.96
CA GLN A 116 -5.40 -20.36 -3.15
C GLN A 116 -6.94 -20.50 -3.19
N LYS A 117 -7.58 -20.78 -2.04
CA LYS A 117 -9.04 -20.92 -1.95
C LYS A 117 -9.74 -19.56 -2.10
N VAL A 118 -9.21 -18.51 -1.50
CA VAL A 118 -9.70 -17.13 -1.67
C VAL A 118 -9.64 -16.73 -3.15
N VAL A 119 -8.49 -16.96 -3.80
CA VAL A 119 -8.29 -16.68 -5.23
C VAL A 119 -9.30 -17.44 -6.08
N ALA A 120 -9.43 -18.75 -5.89
CA ALA A 120 -10.37 -19.56 -6.65
C ALA A 120 -11.82 -19.08 -6.47
N LYS A 121 -12.23 -18.74 -5.24
CA LYS A 121 -13.60 -18.29 -4.95
C LYS A 121 -13.89 -16.92 -5.58
N LEU A 122 -12.95 -15.98 -5.52
CA LEU A 122 -13.10 -14.67 -6.18
C LEU A 122 -13.07 -14.79 -7.71
N GLN A 123 -12.19 -15.62 -8.29
CA GLN A 123 -12.16 -15.86 -9.73
C GLN A 123 -13.49 -16.46 -10.24
N ALA A 124 -14.07 -17.41 -9.48
CA ALA A 124 -15.38 -17.98 -9.80
C ALA A 124 -16.53 -16.94 -9.80
N LYS A 125 -16.33 -15.79 -9.13
CA LYS A 125 -17.26 -14.65 -9.09
C LYS A 125 -17.00 -13.61 -10.18
N GLY A 126 -16.02 -13.83 -11.06
CA GLY A 126 -15.71 -12.95 -12.20
C GLY A 126 -14.67 -11.87 -11.90
N TYR A 127 -13.99 -11.93 -10.76
CA TYR A 127 -12.86 -11.06 -10.45
C TYR A 127 -11.58 -11.52 -11.17
N VAL A 128 -10.73 -10.58 -11.56
CA VAL A 128 -9.35 -10.87 -11.94
C VAL A 128 -8.53 -10.92 -10.65
N VAL A 129 -7.87 -12.03 -10.36
CA VAL A 129 -7.18 -12.21 -9.08
C VAL A 129 -5.80 -12.80 -9.30
N ASP A 130 -4.77 -12.11 -8.80
CA ASP A 130 -3.41 -12.61 -8.77
C ASP A 130 -3.13 -13.27 -7.42
N LEU A 131 -2.62 -14.49 -7.45
CA LEU A 131 -1.99 -15.12 -6.30
C LEU A 131 -0.51 -14.74 -6.29
N LEU A 132 -0.07 -14.02 -5.27
CA LEU A 132 1.27 -13.43 -5.20
C LEU A 132 2.12 -14.12 -4.12
N PRO A 133 3.40 -14.41 -4.41
CA PRO A 133 4.39 -14.78 -3.39
C PRO A 133 4.83 -13.54 -2.59
N THR A 134 5.83 -13.70 -1.73
CA THR A 134 6.50 -12.59 -1.04
C THR A 134 7.02 -11.52 -2.03
N THR A 135 7.43 -11.90 -3.24
CA THR A 135 7.84 -10.90 -4.24
C THR A 135 6.63 -10.31 -4.95
N ILE A 136 6.34 -9.02 -4.70
CA ILE A 136 5.27 -8.28 -5.37
C ILE A 136 5.81 -7.64 -6.66
N PRO A 137 5.10 -7.71 -7.80
CA PRO A 137 5.51 -7.02 -9.02
C PRO A 137 5.74 -5.52 -8.79
N ALA A 138 6.76 -4.96 -9.45
CA ALA A 138 7.14 -3.57 -9.18
C ALA A 138 6.00 -2.59 -9.52
N GLY A 139 5.65 -1.75 -8.55
CA GLY A 139 4.57 -0.78 -8.68
C GLY A 139 3.19 -1.41 -8.88
N TYR A 140 2.92 -2.56 -8.25
CA TYR A 140 1.69 -3.33 -8.42
C TYR A 140 0.43 -2.48 -8.18
N VAL A 141 -0.46 -2.43 -9.18
CA VAL A 141 -1.72 -1.68 -9.14
C VAL A 141 -2.89 -2.67 -9.20
N ALA A 142 -3.80 -2.58 -8.24
CA ALA A 142 -5.03 -3.36 -8.19
C ALA A 142 -6.15 -2.55 -7.52
N ASP A 143 -7.39 -3.03 -7.57
CA ASP A 143 -8.51 -2.43 -6.84
C ASP A 143 -8.48 -2.72 -5.35
N ALA A 144 -7.87 -3.84 -4.95
CA ALA A 144 -7.64 -4.22 -3.57
C ALA A 144 -6.43 -5.17 -3.49
N PHE A 145 -5.74 -5.15 -2.36
CA PHE A 145 -4.66 -6.08 -2.05
C PHE A 145 -4.79 -6.60 -0.61
N VAL A 146 -4.65 -7.91 -0.43
CA VAL A 146 -4.68 -8.55 0.89
C VAL A 146 -3.47 -9.46 1.04
N ALA A 147 -2.58 -9.14 1.98
CA ALA A 147 -1.54 -10.06 2.45
C ALA A 147 -2.09 -10.94 3.57
N ILE A 148 -2.07 -12.26 3.36
CA ILE A 148 -2.60 -13.24 4.31
C ILE A 148 -1.43 -13.86 5.06
N HIS A 149 -1.45 -13.70 6.37
CA HIS A 149 -0.51 -14.27 7.33
C HIS A 149 -1.26 -15.04 8.44
N ALA A 150 -0.52 -15.72 9.30
CA ALA A 150 -1.06 -16.29 10.52
C ALA A 150 -0.03 -16.24 11.64
N ASP A 151 -0.45 -15.77 12.82
CA ASP A 151 0.48 -15.42 13.88
C ASP A 151 0.88 -16.65 14.72
N GLY A 152 1.93 -16.46 15.51
CA GLY A 152 2.41 -17.40 16.49
C GLY A 152 2.83 -16.68 17.78
N ASP A 153 2.58 -17.35 18.89
CA ASP A 153 3.05 -16.95 20.21
C ASP A 153 3.67 -18.16 20.88
N GLU A 154 4.83 -17.95 21.51
CA GLU A 154 5.60 -18.99 22.21
C GLU A 154 4.81 -19.64 23.36
N THR A 155 3.91 -18.88 23.99
CA THR A 155 3.12 -19.39 25.13
C THR A 155 1.87 -20.17 24.68
N GLY A 156 1.44 -20.00 23.42
CA GLY A 156 0.19 -20.55 22.89
C GLY A 156 -1.08 -19.96 23.50
N THR A 157 -0.97 -18.82 24.19
CA THR A 157 -2.09 -18.18 24.91
C THR A 157 -2.71 -17.03 24.14
N ALA A 158 -1.92 -16.35 23.30
CA ALA A 158 -2.44 -15.31 22.42
C ALA A 158 -3.40 -15.92 21.40
N ARG A 159 -4.44 -15.17 21.05
CA ARG A 159 -5.50 -15.64 20.15
C ARG A 159 -6.25 -14.50 19.50
N GLY A 160 -6.99 -14.82 18.45
CA GLY A 160 -7.74 -13.88 17.65
C GLY A 160 -6.99 -13.47 16.39
N PHE A 161 -7.69 -12.72 15.54
CA PHE A 161 -7.14 -12.20 14.29
C PHE A 161 -6.75 -10.73 14.46
N LYS A 162 -5.87 -10.25 13.59
CA LYS A 162 -5.51 -8.83 13.53
C LYS A 162 -5.27 -8.39 12.11
N ILE A 163 -5.48 -7.11 11.88
CA ILE A 163 -5.43 -6.50 10.57
C ILE A 163 -4.80 -5.12 10.68
N ALA A 164 -3.98 -4.77 9.69
CA ALA A 164 -3.34 -3.48 9.64
C ALA A 164 -3.17 -3.02 8.18
N HIS A 165 -2.93 -1.73 8.03
CA HIS A 165 -2.38 -1.14 6.82
C HIS A 165 -1.19 -0.23 7.18
N GLY A 166 -0.45 0.22 6.16
CA GLY A 166 0.68 1.12 6.33
C GLY A 166 0.29 2.59 6.34
N ASP A 167 1.26 3.45 6.67
CA ASP A 167 1.15 4.88 6.49
C ASP A 167 1.54 5.30 5.06
N ARG A 168 1.31 6.59 4.72
CA ARG A 168 1.73 7.18 3.43
C ARG A 168 1.17 6.45 2.21
N ARG A 169 -0.11 6.08 2.31
CA ARG A 169 -0.89 5.38 1.29
C ARG A 169 -2.24 6.04 1.11
N THR A 170 -3.03 5.48 0.21
CA THR A 170 -4.41 5.87 -0.06
C THR A 170 -5.28 5.81 1.21
N PRO A 171 -6.19 6.76 1.44
CA PRO A 171 -7.10 6.72 2.60
C PRO A 171 -8.09 5.54 2.54
N TYR A 172 -8.22 4.88 1.39
CA TYR A 172 -9.09 3.71 1.23
C TYR A 172 -8.54 2.43 1.88
N ASP A 173 -7.28 2.44 2.34
CA ASP A 173 -6.73 1.36 3.17
C ASP A 173 -7.56 1.15 4.45
N GLU A 174 -7.96 2.24 5.11
CA GLU A 174 -8.81 2.20 6.33
C GLU A 174 -10.20 1.63 6.02
N ALA A 175 -10.79 2.02 4.89
CA ALA A 175 -12.09 1.49 4.48
C ALA A 175 -12.03 -0.02 4.20
N LEU A 176 -10.98 -0.51 3.54
CA LEU A 176 -10.75 -1.94 3.34
C LEU A 176 -10.53 -2.67 4.67
N LEU A 177 -9.72 -2.10 5.57
CA LEU A 177 -9.46 -2.65 6.89
C LEU A 177 -10.76 -2.85 7.68
N GLN A 178 -11.59 -1.81 7.78
CA GLN A 178 -12.82 -1.86 8.57
C GLN A 178 -13.79 -2.93 8.09
N VAL A 179 -14.08 -2.96 6.79
CA VAL A 179 -15.03 -3.94 6.26
C VAL A 179 -14.46 -5.35 6.25
N LEU A 180 -13.16 -5.53 6.00
CA LEU A 180 -12.53 -6.85 6.07
C LEU A 180 -12.53 -7.39 7.50
N ALA A 181 -12.21 -6.55 8.49
CA ALA A 181 -12.26 -6.93 9.90
C ALA A 181 -13.67 -7.35 10.33
N GLU A 182 -14.69 -6.58 9.92
CA GLU A 182 -16.08 -6.85 10.28
C GLU A 182 -16.58 -8.17 9.67
N GLU A 183 -16.35 -8.39 8.36
CA GLU A 183 -16.77 -9.63 7.69
C GLU A 183 -15.97 -10.85 8.15
N TYR A 184 -14.68 -10.67 8.46
CA TYR A 184 -13.85 -11.74 9.00
C TYR A 184 -14.32 -12.16 10.40
N TRP A 185 -14.62 -11.21 11.27
CA TRP A 185 -15.19 -11.47 12.59
C TRP A 185 -16.54 -12.21 12.49
N LYS A 186 -17.48 -11.72 11.66
CA LYS A 186 -18.80 -12.35 11.45
C LYS A 186 -18.69 -13.79 10.96
N SER A 187 -17.70 -14.08 10.12
CA SER A 187 -17.53 -15.41 9.54
C SER A 187 -16.89 -16.40 10.51
N THR A 188 -15.90 -15.94 11.27
CA THR A 188 -15.01 -16.81 12.06
C THR A 188 -15.33 -16.88 13.54
N ASP A 189 -16.04 -15.89 14.08
CA ASP A 189 -16.23 -15.66 15.52
C ASP A 189 -14.92 -15.50 16.32
N LEU A 190 -13.78 -15.30 15.63
CA LEU A 190 -12.49 -15.07 16.29
C LEU A 190 -12.47 -13.66 16.89
N PRO A 191 -11.95 -13.48 18.12
CA PRO A 191 -11.80 -12.14 18.69
C PRO A 191 -10.78 -11.32 17.89
N VAL A 192 -10.89 -9.99 17.95
CA VAL A 192 -9.83 -9.10 17.47
C VAL A 192 -8.70 -9.09 18.49
N ASP A 193 -7.48 -9.36 18.04
CA ASP A 193 -6.26 -9.11 18.80
C ASP A 193 -5.81 -7.65 18.57
N PRO A 194 -5.80 -6.77 19.61
CA PRO A 194 -5.41 -5.38 19.44
C PRO A 194 -3.88 -5.18 19.31
N ASN A 195 -3.08 -6.24 19.48
CA ASN A 195 -1.62 -6.13 19.52
C ASN A 195 -1.00 -6.11 18.11
N LEU A 196 -1.10 -4.95 17.45
CA LEU A 196 -0.44 -4.69 16.17
C LEU A 196 1.08 -4.52 16.36
N THR A 197 1.87 -5.22 15.55
CA THR A 197 3.34 -5.14 15.60
C THR A 197 3.87 -4.10 14.61
N PRO A 198 5.09 -3.58 14.83
CA PRO A 198 5.79 -2.79 13.82
C PRO A 198 5.89 -3.53 12.48
N GLY A 199 6.06 -4.86 12.48
CA GLY A 199 6.14 -5.67 11.25
C GLY A 199 4.88 -5.57 10.38
N MET A 200 3.71 -5.40 10.98
CA MET A 200 2.44 -5.20 10.25
C MET A 200 2.27 -3.76 9.76
N LEU A 201 2.58 -2.78 10.62
CA LEU A 201 2.43 -1.35 10.31
C LEU A 201 3.48 -0.87 9.30
N GLU A 202 4.68 -1.44 9.36
CA GLU A 202 5.84 -1.11 8.52
C GLU A 202 6.13 -2.17 7.45
N TYR A 203 5.18 -3.08 7.21
CA TYR A 203 5.30 -4.20 6.27
C TYR A 203 5.91 -3.74 4.94
N TYR A 204 6.85 -4.51 4.41
CA TYR A 204 7.66 -4.07 3.25
C TYR A 204 6.79 -3.71 2.05
N ALA A 205 5.64 -4.39 1.86
CA ALA A 205 4.71 -4.11 0.77
C ALA A 205 4.17 -2.66 0.79
N TRP A 206 4.14 -2.01 1.95
CA TRP A 206 3.72 -0.62 2.11
C TRP A 206 4.82 0.38 1.75
N ARG A 207 6.09 -0.03 1.75
CA ARG A 207 7.26 0.86 1.71
C ARG A 207 7.68 1.21 0.28
N TRP A 208 6.73 1.74 -0.49
CA TRP A 208 6.92 2.12 -1.90
C TRP A 208 8.01 3.19 -2.14
N GLU A 209 8.36 3.97 -1.12
CA GLU A 209 9.49 4.92 -1.19
C GLU A 209 10.86 4.25 -1.01
N ARG A 210 10.89 3.01 -0.50
CA ARG A 210 12.12 2.29 -0.15
C ARG A 210 12.39 1.12 -1.09
N PHE A 211 11.35 0.42 -1.54
CA PHE A 211 11.47 -0.82 -2.31
C PHE A 211 10.69 -0.75 -3.61
N GLN A 212 11.22 -1.40 -4.65
CA GLN A 212 10.59 -1.49 -5.96
C GLN A 212 9.45 -2.52 -5.95
N THR A 213 9.66 -3.66 -5.31
CA THR A 213 8.71 -4.80 -5.23
C THR A 213 7.64 -4.60 -4.16
N THR A 214 6.83 -3.56 -4.37
CA THR A 214 5.78 -3.11 -3.44
C THR A 214 4.47 -2.85 -4.15
N VAL A 215 3.38 -2.81 -3.37
CA VAL A 215 2.11 -2.33 -3.89
C VAL A 215 2.15 -0.82 -4.07
N SER A 216 1.60 -0.34 -5.19
CA SER A 216 1.37 1.09 -5.41
C SER A 216 0.65 1.70 -4.20
N PRO A 217 1.02 2.91 -3.76
CA PRO A 217 0.32 3.59 -2.66
C PRO A 217 -1.13 3.93 -2.99
N TYR A 218 -1.54 3.83 -4.27
CA TYR A 218 -2.92 4.01 -4.70
C TYR A 218 -3.77 2.75 -4.56
N THR A 219 -3.16 1.56 -4.51
CA THR A 219 -3.88 0.28 -4.31
C THR A 219 -4.33 0.16 -2.86
N PRO A 220 -5.64 0.10 -2.57
CA PRO A 220 -6.12 -0.16 -1.21
C PRO A 220 -5.58 -1.49 -0.71
N ALA A 221 -4.89 -1.51 0.44
CA ALA A 221 -4.12 -2.67 0.85
C ALA A 221 -4.13 -2.89 2.37
N VAL A 222 -4.20 -4.17 2.77
CA VAL A 222 -4.13 -4.60 4.17
C VAL A 222 -3.31 -5.87 4.32
N ILE A 223 -2.76 -6.08 5.50
CA ILE A 223 -2.23 -7.36 5.98
C ILE A 223 -3.18 -7.89 7.05
N ILE A 224 -3.55 -9.16 6.96
CA ILE A 224 -4.36 -9.86 7.94
C ILE A 224 -3.58 -11.05 8.50
N GLU A 225 -3.41 -11.07 9.82
CA GLU A 225 -3.08 -12.27 10.57
C GLU A 225 -4.40 -12.98 10.90
N THR A 226 -4.63 -14.12 10.24
CA THR A 226 -5.93 -14.81 10.27
C THR A 226 -6.29 -15.42 11.64
N GLY A 227 -5.32 -15.56 12.52
CA GLY A 227 -5.43 -16.17 13.84
C GLY A 227 -4.06 -16.60 14.33
N PHE A 228 -3.98 -17.13 15.55
CA PHE A 228 -2.74 -17.71 16.07
C PHE A 228 -2.68 -19.21 15.80
N ILE A 229 -1.77 -19.69 14.95
CA ILE A 229 -1.62 -21.13 14.70
C ILE A 229 -1.14 -21.87 15.96
N SER A 230 -0.48 -21.17 16.89
CA SER A 230 -0.09 -21.72 18.20
C SER A 230 -1.26 -21.86 19.20
N SER A 231 -2.40 -21.20 18.96
CA SER A 231 -3.59 -21.25 19.81
C SER A 231 -4.50 -22.44 19.48
N ALA A 232 -4.79 -23.28 20.48
CA ALA A 232 -5.72 -24.40 20.32
C ALA A 232 -7.14 -23.95 19.94
N ALA A 233 -7.57 -22.80 20.47
CA ALA A 233 -8.90 -22.28 20.22
C ALA A 233 -9.03 -21.69 18.81
N ASP A 234 -7.98 -21.05 18.29
CA ASP A 234 -8.01 -20.52 16.94
C ASP A 234 -7.87 -21.64 15.90
N ARG A 235 -7.00 -22.64 16.15
CA ARG A 235 -6.89 -23.83 15.29
C ARG A 235 -8.23 -24.54 15.05
N ALA A 236 -9.13 -24.52 16.03
CA ALA A 236 -10.48 -25.07 15.85
C ALA A 236 -11.23 -24.38 14.70
N VAL A 237 -10.95 -23.10 14.43
CA VAL A 237 -11.47 -22.37 13.27
C VAL A 237 -10.53 -22.53 12.07
N LEU A 238 -9.24 -22.22 12.22
CA LEU A 238 -8.29 -22.16 11.10
C LEU A 238 -8.17 -23.50 10.36
N PHE A 239 -8.19 -24.63 11.08
CA PHE A 239 -7.93 -25.95 10.50
C PHE A 239 -9.19 -26.79 10.30
N LEU A 240 -10.19 -26.67 11.18
CA LEU A 240 -11.42 -27.47 11.08
C LEU A 240 -12.52 -26.74 10.30
N HIS A 241 -12.46 -25.41 10.21
CA HIS A 241 -13.41 -24.57 9.47
C HIS A 241 -12.70 -23.57 8.54
N PRO A 242 -11.79 -24.03 7.66
CA PRO A 242 -11.05 -23.13 6.76
C PRO A 242 -11.96 -22.41 5.76
N ASP A 243 -13.16 -22.93 5.50
CA ASP A 243 -14.21 -22.27 4.74
C ASP A 243 -14.64 -20.95 5.40
N LYS A 244 -14.78 -20.90 6.72
CA LYS A 244 -15.10 -19.65 7.44
C LYS A 244 -14.01 -18.58 7.26
N VAL A 245 -12.74 -18.98 7.31
CA VAL A 245 -11.60 -18.08 7.08
C VAL A 245 -11.63 -17.52 5.66
N VAL A 246 -11.78 -18.40 4.66
CA VAL A 246 -11.86 -18.01 3.25
C VAL A 246 -13.06 -17.09 3.01
N ASP A 247 -14.22 -17.42 3.56
CA ASP A 247 -15.46 -16.68 3.38
C ASP A 247 -15.39 -15.30 4.02
N GLY A 248 -14.78 -15.18 5.19
CA GLY A 248 -14.55 -13.89 5.85
C GLY A 248 -13.72 -12.94 4.97
N ILE A 249 -12.63 -13.45 4.40
CA ILE A 249 -11.76 -12.66 3.51
C ILE A 249 -12.50 -12.27 2.22
N VAL A 250 -13.15 -13.25 1.56
CA VAL A 250 -13.88 -13.03 0.31
C VAL A 250 -15.01 -12.01 0.50
N ASN A 251 -15.82 -12.17 1.54
CA ASN A 251 -16.94 -11.28 1.83
C ASN A 251 -16.47 -9.85 2.12
N GLY A 252 -15.37 -9.68 2.87
CA GLY A 252 -14.79 -8.37 3.14
C GLY A 252 -14.28 -7.67 1.88
N VAL A 253 -13.54 -8.39 1.02
CA VAL A 253 -13.06 -7.85 -0.25
C VAL A 253 -14.21 -7.49 -1.19
N GLU A 254 -15.22 -8.36 -1.32
CA GLU A 254 -16.40 -8.07 -2.15
C GLU A 254 -17.17 -6.86 -1.64
N ARG A 255 -17.35 -6.75 -0.32
CA ARG A 255 -18.02 -5.62 0.32
C ARG A 255 -17.26 -4.32 0.06
N PHE A 256 -15.94 -4.31 0.25
CA PHE A 256 -15.10 -3.16 -0.07
C PHE A 256 -15.27 -2.71 -1.53
N LEU A 257 -15.15 -3.64 -2.48
CA LEU A 257 -15.24 -3.33 -3.92
C LEU A 257 -16.64 -2.84 -4.35
N ARG A 258 -17.69 -3.20 -3.61
CA ARG A 258 -19.05 -2.71 -3.81
C ARG A 258 -19.25 -1.31 -3.22
N GLU A 259 -18.66 -1.03 -2.05
CA GLU A 259 -18.85 0.23 -1.32
C GLU A 259 -17.92 1.35 -1.79
N VAL A 260 -16.74 1.02 -2.32
CA VAL A 260 -15.71 1.99 -2.74
C VAL A 260 -15.53 1.96 -4.26
N PRO A 261 -16.06 2.94 -5.02
CA PRO A 261 -15.91 3.00 -6.47
C PRO A 261 -14.45 3.11 -6.94
N ARG A 262 -14.09 2.41 -8.04
CA ARG A 262 -12.72 2.43 -8.61
C ARG A 262 -12.26 3.86 -8.92
N ASP A 263 -13.13 4.66 -9.52
CA ASP A 263 -12.81 6.02 -9.91
C ASP A 263 -12.45 6.88 -8.69
N ALA A 264 -13.06 6.63 -7.53
CA ALA A 264 -12.76 7.31 -6.29
C ALA A 264 -11.35 6.98 -5.77
N VAL A 265 -10.92 5.72 -5.89
CA VAL A 265 -9.58 5.25 -5.48
C VAL A 265 -8.46 5.94 -6.25
N PHE A 266 -8.63 6.10 -7.57
CA PHE A 266 -7.60 6.64 -8.46
C PHE A 266 -7.85 8.10 -8.88
N ARG A 267 -8.78 8.81 -8.23
CA ARG A 267 -9.18 10.18 -8.61
C ARG A 267 -8.09 11.19 -8.33
N ASP A 268 -7.61 11.21 -7.10
CA ASP A 268 -6.82 12.31 -6.56
C ASP A 268 -5.34 11.94 -6.46
N ASP A 269 -4.46 12.93 -6.53
CA ASP A 269 -3.03 12.71 -6.31
C ASP A 269 -2.75 12.42 -4.83
N LEU A 270 -1.84 11.48 -4.58
CA LEU A 270 -1.34 11.21 -3.23
C LEU A 270 -0.07 12.01 -2.96
N VAL A 271 -0.17 12.94 -2.00
CA VAL A 271 0.90 13.83 -1.58
C VAL A 271 1.12 13.68 -0.08
N PHE A 272 2.37 13.47 0.32
CA PHE A 272 2.75 13.23 1.71
C PHE A 272 3.84 14.20 2.15
N PRO A 273 3.90 14.60 3.43
CA PRO A 273 5.04 15.34 3.97
C PRO A 273 6.32 14.50 3.80
N ARG A 274 7.44 15.11 3.40
CA ARG A 274 8.73 14.41 3.40
C ARG A 274 9.16 14.17 4.83
N ALA A 275 9.61 12.96 5.15
CA ALA A 275 10.20 12.69 6.46
C ALA A 275 11.38 13.65 6.68
N THR A 276 11.35 14.43 7.76
CA THR A 276 12.51 15.22 8.17
C THR A 276 13.63 14.25 8.50
N PRO A 277 14.86 14.45 7.98
CA PRO A 277 16.01 13.68 8.44
C PRO A 277 16.08 13.82 9.96
N ALA A 278 16.23 12.71 10.68
CA ALA A 278 16.58 12.79 12.10
C ALA A 278 17.86 13.64 12.19
N PRO A 279 17.95 14.59 13.13
CA PRO A 279 19.19 15.35 13.33
C PRO A 279 20.30 14.33 13.54
N SER A 280 21.37 14.44 12.74
CA SER A 280 22.58 13.64 12.96
C SER A 280 23.04 13.88 14.39
N THR A 281 22.97 12.86 15.23
CA THR A 281 23.59 12.91 16.56
C THR A 281 25.09 13.16 16.34
N PRO A 282 25.66 14.25 16.89
CA PRO A 282 27.08 14.56 16.74
C PRO A 282 27.99 13.51 17.38
#